data_AF-A0A6N8BLC9-F1
#
_entry.id   AF-A0A6N8BLC9-F1
#
_cell.length_a   1.000
_cell.length_b   1.000
_cell.length_c   1.000
_cell.angle_alpha   90.00
_cell.angle_beta   90.00
_cell.angle_gamma   90.00
#
_symmetry.space_group_name_H-M   'P 1'
#
loop_
_entity.id
_entity.type
_entity.pdbx_description
1 polymer ?
#
loop_
_entity_poly.entity_id
_entity_poly.type
_entity_poly.pdbx_seq_one_letter_code
_entity_poly.pdbx_strand_id
1 'polypeptide(L)'
;MMSSSNSLQIGASALNAFSWGTAVTAHNVANVSTAGFEPRRAVYSNNSNNQGVSFDAVLKDAGSAAVQNPDWAAAKAVYDVTSGLPLEASAPSGTDLSREFTTMISTQHAYEANAQVVRTSDSMLGTILDIKA
;
A
#
# COMPACT_ATOMS: atom_id res chain seq x y z
N MET A 1 -15.68 23.15 16.62
CA MET A 1 -16.08 22.91 15.22
C MET A 1 -14.82 22.59 14.43
N MET A 2 -14.77 21.44 13.76
CA MET A 2 -13.66 21.09 12.86
C MET A 2 -13.73 22.05 11.66
N SER A 3 -12.69 22.87 11.46
CA SER A 3 -12.64 23.85 10.37
C SER A 3 -12.59 23.14 9.01
N SER A 4 -13.32 23.63 8.01
CA SER A 4 -13.31 23.11 6.62
C SER A 4 -11.91 23.07 6.01
N SER A 5 -11.00 23.93 6.50
CA SER A 5 -9.59 23.92 6.12
C SER A 5 -8.87 22.64 6.58
N ASN A 6 -9.24 22.11 7.75
CA ASN A 6 -8.67 20.87 8.28
C ASN A 6 -9.17 19.63 7.50
N SER A 7 -10.45 19.57 7.12
CA SER A 7 -10.96 18.47 6.28
C SER A 7 -10.36 18.47 4.87
N LEU A 8 -10.11 19.64 4.30
CA LEU A 8 -9.43 19.76 3.00
C LEU A 8 -7.97 19.30 3.08
N GLN A 9 -7.25 19.71 4.13
CA GLN A 9 -5.87 19.28 4.37
C GLN A 9 -5.78 17.76 4.62
N ILE A 10 -6.70 17.20 5.40
CA ILE A 10 -6.81 15.75 5.58
C ILE A 10 -7.05 15.06 4.25
N GLY A 11 -8.00 15.55 3.43
CA GLY A 11 -8.27 15.02 2.09
C GLY A 11 -7.04 15.05 1.17
N ALA A 12 -6.32 16.18 1.13
CA ALA A 12 -5.10 16.32 0.33
C ALA A 12 -3.97 15.38 0.79
N SER A 13 -3.76 15.27 2.11
CA SER A 13 -2.77 14.34 2.67
C SER A 13 -3.12 12.87 2.40
N ALA A 14 -4.40 12.52 2.52
CA ALA A 14 -4.91 11.18 2.24
C ALA A 14 -4.76 10.81 0.76
N LEU A 15 -5.05 11.73 -0.17
CA LEU A 15 -4.83 11.50 -1.60
C LEU A 15 -3.36 11.22 -1.92
N ASN A 16 -2.45 12.00 -1.33
CA ASN A 16 -1.01 11.78 -1.48
C ASN A 16 -0.60 10.42 -0.87
N ALA A 17 -1.07 10.09 0.33
CA ALA A 17 -0.75 8.83 1.01
C ALA A 17 -1.25 7.60 0.22
N PHE A 18 -2.53 7.58 -0.19
CA PHE A 18 -3.09 6.44 -0.93
C PHE A 18 -2.48 6.27 -2.33
N SER A 19 -1.96 7.35 -2.94
CA SER A 19 -1.17 7.24 -4.18
C SER A 19 0.11 6.42 -4.00
N TRP A 20 0.73 6.41 -2.83
CA TRP A 20 1.88 5.53 -2.54
C TRP A 20 1.43 4.08 -2.29
N GLY A 21 0.27 3.88 -1.67
CA GLY A 21 -0.31 2.55 -1.49
C GLY A 21 -0.63 1.84 -2.81
N THR A 22 -1.20 2.57 -3.77
CA THR A 22 -1.45 2.02 -5.11
C THR A 22 -0.14 1.73 -5.84
N ALA A 23 0.87 2.58 -5.70
CA ALA A 23 2.19 2.35 -6.31
C ALA A 23 2.90 1.12 -5.74
N VAL A 24 2.83 0.89 -4.43
CA VAL A 24 3.44 -0.27 -3.77
C VAL A 24 2.75 -1.57 -4.18
N THR A 25 1.41 -1.61 -4.13
CA THR A 25 0.64 -2.79 -4.57
C THR A 25 0.83 -3.06 -6.07
N ALA A 26 0.85 -2.03 -6.92
CA ALA A 26 1.15 -2.17 -8.34
C ALA A 26 2.55 -2.75 -8.59
N HIS A 27 3.54 -2.33 -7.79
CA HIS A 27 4.89 -2.88 -7.87
C HIS A 27 4.95 -4.35 -7.45
N ASN A 28 4.21 -4.75 -6.42
CA ASN A 28 4.13 -6.16 -6.00
C ASN A 28 3.47 -7.01 -7.09
N VAL A 29 2.33 -6.57 -7.63
CA VAL A 29 1.61 -7.26 -8.71
C VAL A 29 2.49 -7.40 -9.96
N ALA A 30 3.24 -6.36 -10.33
CA ALA A 30 4.14 -6.42 -11.48
C ALA A 30 5.27 -7.46 -11.34
N ASN A 31 5.72 -7.71 -10.10
CA ASN A 31 6.81 -8.64 -9.81
C ASN A 31 6.33 -10.01 -9.27
N VAL A 32 5.05 -10.35 -9.47
CA VAL A 32 4.49 -11.65 -9.06
C VAL A 32 5.18 -12.84 -9.75
N SER A 33 5.71 -12.63 -10.96
CA SER A 33 6.42 -13.65 -11.74
C SER A 33 7.94 -13.57 -11.60
N THR A 34 8.47 -12.64 -10.80
CA THR A 34 9.91 -12.46 -10.60
C THR A 34 10.38 -13.37 -9.47
N ALA A 35 11.30 -14.29 -9.77
CA ALA A 35 11.89 -15.19 -8.76
C ALA A 35 12.65 -14.38 -7.69
N GLY A 36 12.51 -14.79 -6.42
CA GLY A 36 13.18 -14.14 -5.27
C GLY A 36 12.66 -12.74 -4.93
N PHE A 37 11.56 -12.28 -5.53
CA PHE A 37 10.98 -10.97 -5.21
C PHE A 37 10.30 -10.99 -3.83
N GLU A 38 10.63 -10.00 -3.00
CA GLU A 38 10.00 -9.75 -1.70
C GLU A 38 8.97 -8.60 -1.81
N PRO A 39 7.71 -8.85 -1.46
CA PRO A 39 6.67 -7.82 -1.53
C PRO A 39 6.91 -6.71 -0.50
N ARG A 40 6.38 -5.54 -0.83
CA ARG A 40 6.49 -4.33 -0.02
C ARG A 40 5.12 -3.89 0.47
N ARG A 41 5.01 -3.35 1.68
CA ARG A 41 3.76 -2.78 2.21
C ARG A 41 3.93 -1.31 2.53
N ALA A 42 2.96 -0.50 2.14
CA ALA A 42 2.85 0.89 2.54
C ALA A 42 2.38 0.98 4.01
N VAL A 43 3.13 1.71 4.82
CA VAL A 43 2.75 2.06 6.20
C VAL A 43 2.43 3.54 6.25
N TYR A 44 1.36 3.87 6.95
CA TYR A 44 0.89 5.23 7.12
C TYR A 44 1.00 5.62 8.59
N SER A 45 1.40 6.86 8.84
CA SER A 45 1.43 7.47 10.16
C SER A 45 0.45 8.62 10.22
N ASN A 46 -0.15 8.84 11.39
CA ASN A 46 -0.98 10.00 11.62
C ASN A 46 -0.08 11.21 11.86
N ASN A 47 -0.28 12.28 11.11
CA ASN A 47 0.45 13.52 11.32
C ASN A 47 0.01 14.18 12.63
N SER A 48 0.94 14.83 13.32
CA SER A 48 0.69 15.51 14.58
C SER A 48 -0.42 16.56 14.43
N ASN A 49 -1.30 16.68 15.43
CA ASN A 49 -2.46 17.58 15.48
C ASN A 49 -3.63 17.24 14.54
N ASN A 50 -3.90 15.96 14.25
CA ASN A 50 -5.02 15.55 13.38
C ASN A 50 -4.95 16.14 11.96
N GLN A 51 -3.75 16.46 11.47
CA GLN A 51 -3.49 17.04 10.14
C GLN A 51 -3.47 15.99 9.01
N GLY A 52 -4.19 14.88 9.21
CA GLY A 52 -4.33 13.81 8.23
C GLY A 52 -3.28 12.71 8.32
N VAL A 53 -3.16 11.95 7.23
CA VAL A 53 -2.31 10.75 7.16
C VAL A 53 -1.10 11.03 6.27
N SER A 54 0.08 10.69 6.75
CA SER A 54 1.33 10.73 5.98
C SER A 54 1.78 9.33 5.63
N PHE A 55 2.45 9.23 4.48
CA PHE A 55 3.21 8.04 4.14
C PHE A 55 4.44 7.96 5.06
N ASP A 56 4.55 6.89 5.84
CA ASP A 56 5.58 6.73 6.88
C ASP A 56 6.79 5.94 6.34
N ALA A 57 6.52 4.76 5.77
CA ALA A 57 7.56 3.88 5.25
C ALA A 57 7.00 2.85 4.25
N VAL A 58 7.87 2.40 3.33
CA VAL A 58 7.66 1.15 2.61
C VAL A 58 8.40 0.07 3.38
N LEU A 59 7.69 -0.79 4.09
CA LEU A 59 8.31 -1.96 4.73
C LEU A 59 8.47 -3.08 3.70
N LYS A 60 9.63 -3.73 3.70
CA LYS A 60 9.78 -5.03 3.03
C LYS A 60 9.09 -6.05 3.92
N ASP A 61 7.98 -6.62 3.47
CA ASP A 61 7.42 -7.76 4.16
C ASP A 61 8.32 -8.94 3.80
N ALA A 62 9.21 -9.32 4.72
CA ALA A 62 9.73 -10.67 4.77
C ALA A 62 8.53 -11.55 5.11
N GLY A 63 7.74 -11.92 4.09
CA GLY A 63 6.50 -12.66 4.26
C GLY A 63 6.79 -13.92 5.07
N SER A 64 6.43 -13.92 6.35
CA SER A 64 6.53 -15.03 7.31
C SER A 64 7.52 -16.14 6.92
N ALA A 65 8.77 -15.79 6.63
CA ALA A 65 9.81 -16.74 6.30
C ALA A 65 10.42 -17.28 7.59
N ALA A 66 9.57 -17.87 8.44
CA ALA A 66 9.89 -18.81 9.52
C ALA A 66 8.69 -18.87 10.48
N VAL A 67 7.91 -19.94 10.37
CA VAL A 67 7.63 -20.65 11.61
C VAL A 67 9.01 -21.08 12.11
N GLN A 68 9.45 -20.48 13.21
CA GLN A 68 10.76 -20.65 13.82
C GLN A 68 10.89 -22.06 14.43
N ASN A 69 10.86 -23.11 13.61
CA ASN A 69 11.36 -24.42 14.01
C ASN A 69 12.69 -24.65 13.26
N PRO A 70 13.83 -24.62 13.96
CA PRO A 70 15.16 -24.70 13.34
C PRO A 70 15.44 -26.04 12.64
N ASP A 71 14.68 -27.09 12.93
CA ASP A 71 14.94 -28.44 12.41
C ASP A 71 14.56 -28.62 10.92
N TRP A 72 13.59 -27.88 10.39
CA TRP A 72 13.20 -27.98 8.97
C TRP A 72 13.87 -26.92 8.06
N ALA A 73 14.44 -25.86 8.65
CA ALA A 73 15.09 -24.79 7.90
C ALA A 73 16.45 -25.20 7.31
N ALA A 74 17.23 -26.02 8.05
CA ALA A 74 18.53 -26.52 7.58
C ALA A 74 18.39 -27.57 6.46
N ALA A 75 17.35 -28.41 6.48
CA ALA A 75 17.12 -29.42 5.45
C ALA A 75 16.65 -28.82 4.11
N LYS A 76 15.86 -27.73 4.15
CA LYS A 76 15.39 -27.00 2.96
C LYS A 76 16.48 -26.14 2.30
N ALA A 77 17.48 -25.71 3.07
CA ALA A 77 18.60 -24.89 2.59
C ALA A 77 19.66 -25.68 1.80
N VAL A 78 19.73 -27.01 1.97
CA VAL A 78 20.77 -27.84 1.32
C VAL A 78 20.26 -28.50 0.03
N TYR A 79 18.96 -28.82 -0.10
CA TYR A 79 18.36 -29.30 -1.37
C TYR A 79 16.85 -28.97 -1.44
N ASP A 80 16.42 -28.23 -2.47
CA ASP A 80 15.07 -28.41 -3.02
C ASP A 80 15.11 -29.67 -3.91
N VAL A 81 14.85 -30.83 -3.31
CA VAL A 81 14.95 -32.16 -3.95
C VAL A 81 13.96 -32.32 -5.12
N THR A 82 12.99 -31.42 -5.30
CA THR A 82 11.95 -31.58 -6.32
C THR A 82 12.39 -31.13 -7.72
N SER A 83 13.37 -30.23 -7.85
CA SER A 83 13.66 -29.56 -9.13
C SER A 83 15.10 -29.66 -9.63
N GLY A 84 16.09 -29.99 -8.78
CA GLY A 84 17.49 -30.20 -9.23
C GLY A 84 18.14 -28.97 -9.89
N LEU A 85 17.58 -27.78 -9.69
CA LEU A 85 18.06 -26.51 -10.24
C LEU A 85 18.64 -25.61 -9.14
N PRO A 86 19.61 -24.71 -9.47
CA PRO A 86 20.16 -23.75 -8.50
C PRO A 86 19.06 -22.86 -7.90
N LEU A 87 19.15 -22.56 -6.59
CA LEU A 87 18.13 -21.89 -5.76
C LEU A 87 17.59 -20.57 -6.33
N GLU A 88 18.36 -19.87 -7.16
CA GLU A 88 17.96 -18.63 -7.82
C GLU A 88 16.80 -18.82 -8.82
N ALA A 89 16.59 -20.05 -9.30
CA ALA A 89 15.47 -20.42 -10.16
C ALA A 89 14.25 -20.98 -9.39
N SER A 90 14.38 -21.31 -8.09
CA SER A 90 13.34 -22.00 -7.30
C SER A 90 12.81 -21.19 -6.09
N ALA A 91 13.17 -19.92 -5.96
CA ALA A 91 12.51 -19.03 -5.01
C ALA A 91 11.28 -18.40 -5.69
N PRO A 92 10.04 -18.95 -5.53
CA PRO A 92 8.85 -18.28 -6.03
C PRO A 92 8.75 -16.88 -5.43
N SER A 93 8.14 -15.94 -6.15
CA SER A 93 7.83 -14.61 -5.62
C SER A 93 7.08 -14.73 -4.30
N GLY A 94 7.47 -13.97 -3.28
CA GLY A 94 6.78 -13.93 -1.99
C GLY A 94 5.41 -13.24 -2.05
N THR A 95 4.95 -12.85 -3.24
CA THR A 95 3.74 -12.05 -3.47
C THR A 95 2.49 -12.92 -3.59
N ASP A 96 1.43 -12.57 -2.86
CA ASP A 96 0.10 -13.17 -2.99
C ASP A 96 -0.82 -12.26 -3.83
N LEU A 97 -1.05 -12.64 -5.09
CA LEU A 97 -1.86 -11.87 -6.03
C LEU A 97 -3.29 -11.60 -5.53
N SER A 98 -3.90 -12.55 -4.82
CA SER A 98 -5.27 -12.40 -4.33
C SER A 98 -5.34 -11.29 -3.28
N ARG A 99 -4.36 -11.26 -2.38
CA ARG A 99 -4.22 -10.21 -1.36
C ARG A 99 -3.89 -8.85 -1.98
N GLU A 100 -2.95 -8.82 -2.91
CA GLU A 100 -2.57 -7.58 -3.58
C GLU A 100 -3.73 -6.97 -4.37
N PHE A 101 -4.53 -7.79 -5.07
CA PHE A 101 -5.70 -7.30 -5.80
C PHE A 101 -6.76 -6.68 -4.87
N THR A 102 -7.08 -7.35 -3.75
CA THR A 102 -8.04 -6.79 -2.78
C THR A 102 -7.52 -5.53 -2.10
N THR A 103 -6.22 -5.47 -1.80
CA THR A 103 -5.57 -4.29 -1.21
C THR A 103 -5.54 -3.14 -2.19
N MET A 104 -5.28 -3.41 -3.48
CA MET A 104 -5.34 -2.43 -4.55
C MET A 104 -6.75 -1.84 -4.71
N ILE A 105 -7.78 -2.68 -4.78
CA ILE A 105 -9.18 -2.24 -4.85
C ILE A 105 -9.54 -1.37 -3.65
N SER A 106 -9.21 -1.82 -2.44
CA SER A 106 -9.50 -1.05 -1.22
C SER A 106 -8.81 0.32 -1.24
N THR A 107 -7.55 0.37 -1.66
CA THR A 107 -6.78 1.61 -1.74
C THR A 107 -7.33 2.55 -2.82
N GLN A 108 -7.76 2.02 -3.96
CA GLN A 108 -8.39 2.79 -5.04
C GLN A 108 -9.71 3.42 -4.59
N HIS A 109 -10.60 2.65 -3.95
CA HIS A 109 -11.85 3.18 -3.43
C HIS A 109 -11.63 4.22 -2.31
N ALA A 110 -10.62 4.02 -1.46
CA ALA A 110 -10.23 5.02 -0.47
C ALA A 110 -9.77 6.32 -1.14
N TYR A 111 -8.98 6.25 -2.21
CA TYR A 111 -8.58 7.41 -2.99
C TYR A 111 -9.78 8.14 -3.62
N GLU A 112 -10.69 7.40 -4.25
CA GLU A 112 -11.91 7.95 -4.87
C GLU A 112 -12.81 8.65 -3.85
N ALA A 113 -13.02 8.03 -2.68
CA ALA A 113 -13.83 8.61 -1.61
C ALA A 113 -13.24 9.94 -1.11
N ASN A 114 -11.92 10.01 -0.91
CA ASN A 114 -11.24 11.24 -0.52
C ASN A 114 -11.30 12.30 -1.62
N ALA A 115 -11.15 11.89 -2.89
CA ALA A 115 -11.26 12.79 -4.03
C ALA A 115 -12.68 13.38 -4.14
N GLN A 116 -13.71 12.60 -3.83
CA GLN A 116 -15.09 13.07 -3.82
C GLN A 116 -15.33 14.15 -2.76
N VAL A 117 -14.76 14.00 -1.56
CA VAL A 117 -14.84 15.02 -0.50
C VAL A 117 -14.20 16.34 -0.95
N VAL A 118 -13.04 16.27 -1.60
CA VAL A 118 -12.35 17.46 -2.15
C VAL A 118 -13.19 18.11 -3.24
N ARG A 119 -13.75 17.33 -4.18
CA ARG A 119 -14.64 17.85 -5.25
C ARG A 119 -15.89 18.51 -4.70
N THR A 120 -16.54 17.92 -3.69
CA THR A 120 -17.72 18.51 -3.04
C THR A 120 -17.35 19.80 -2.32
N SER A 121 -16.19 19.83 -1.64
CA SER A 121 -15.69 21.04 -0.99
C SER A 121 -15.43 22.16 -2.00
N ASP A 122 -14.80 21.86 -3.14
CA ASP A 122 -14.55 22.80 -4.23
C ASP A 122 -15.86 23.31 -4.86
N SER A 123 -16.82 22.42 -5.10
CA SER A 123 -18.15 22.79 -5.62
C SER A 123 -18.87 23.78 -4.68
N MET A 124 -18.78 23.56 -3.36
CA MET A 124 -19.36 24.48 -2.37
C MET A 124 -18.61 25.81 -2.28
N LEU A 125 -17.28 25.82 -2.48
CA LEU A 125 -16.51 27.06 -2.55
C LEU A 125 -16.87 27.86 -3.81
N GLY A 126 -17.05 27.19 -4.94
CA GLY A 126 -17.48 27.80 -6.19
C GLY A 126 -18.85 28.47 -6.08
N THR A 127 -19.85 27.79 -5.49
CA THR A 127 -21.18 28.38 -5.30
C THR A 127 -21.16 29.57 -4.34
N ILE A 128 -20.33 29.55 -3.29
CA ILE A 128 -20.16 30.70 -2.38
C ILE A 128 -19.49 31.87 -3.11
N LEU A 129 -18.50 31.62 -3.96
CA LEU A 129 -17.83 32.65 -4.74
C LEU A 129 -18.80 33.34 -5.71
N ASP A 130 -19.64 32.55 -6.38
CA ASP A 130 -20.64 33.01 -7.35
C ASP A 130 -21.76 33.85 -6.70
N ILE A 131 -22.13 33.56 -5.45
CA ILE A 131 -23.08 34.38 -4.68
C ILE A 131 -22.48 35.72 -4.22
N LYS A 132 -21.16 35.77 -4.04
CA LYS A 132 -20.46 36.96 -3.51
C LYS A 132 -20.05 37.96 -4.60
N ALA A 133 -19.88 37.49 -5.83
CA ALA A 133 -19.64 38.29 -7.03
C ALA A 133 -20.88 39.12 -7.41
#